data_AF-A0A9D4PLY8-F1
#
_entry.id   AF-A0A9D4PLY8-F1
#
_cell.length_a   1.000
_cell.length_b   1.000
_cell.length_c   1.000
_cell.angle_alpha   90.00
_cell.angle_beta   90.00
_cell.angle_gamma   90.00
#
_symmetry.space_group_name_H-M   'P 1'
#
loop_
_entity.id
_entity.type
_entity.pdbx_description
1 polymer ?
#
loop_
_entity_poly.entity_id
_entity_poly.type
_entity_poly.pdbx_seq_one_letter_code
_entity_poly.pdbx_strand_id
1 'polypeptide(L)'
;MRMGLVQEAMASWPAFLALLLMAGSAAEQCGETRDGADKGILRPPRPLRSSDRLNCTWTLRSAPGFRLLVRLDSVQLPSPVLRSAALRLIVDGHVSEFTRSCVNCLDATLSGETVQVHFVSSPLADGSVPGSFQLRYQAFNPNQCERPRPPSQGYVVGRDWQLGGEIRFACNPPLDPVGHAGVARCETGSDGVPRWSRTAPRCAATNCLRGIVRRDAGTGAIASPGFLEKRLPPNRRCEWQINAQPGQQVWASFTQLRLPRASGGDGPQLYLFDGDESTPLANMSGVQLKPPPLNVTSVSNRLIVLLLTGAQPTNDAVVYMEYAPRPAACAEPATPANGSLVAYSLGVGSRVAYRCDSGYAMVGEPGAECLPSGEWSASPPQCVPQEVPPVDDNHQDVSEDVHVDTSAHDDLALGGPRGFTLAPTTSTDHVTSEIGRRACDDSCDDACHNCAALIRRGARPTPGESGSGE
;
A
#
# COMPACT_ATOMS: atom_id res chain seq x y z
N MET A 1 -18.96 -62.20 -99.41
CA MET A 1 -19.73 -61.20 -98.64
C MET A 1 -18.76 -60.45 -97.73
N ARG A 2 -18.82 -59.10 -97.67
CA ARG A 2 -18.06 -58.17 -96.79
C ARG A 2 -16.51 -58.27 -96.85
N MET A 3 -15.76 -57.26 -97.30
CA MET A 3 -15.47 -55.94 -96.67
C MET A 3 -14.94 -56.06 -95.23
N GLY A 4 -13.74 -55.57 -94.87
CA GLY A 4 -12.68 -54.97 -95.71
C GLY A 4 -11.49 -54.44 -94.88
N LEU A 5 -10.37 -54.16 -95.57
CA LEU A 5 -9.21 -53.34 -95.19
C LEU A 5 -8.50 -53.58 -93.83
N VAL A 6 -7.31 -54.18 -93.92
CA VAL A 6 -6.23 -54.11 -92.91
C VAL A 6 -4.95 -53.66 -93.60
N GLN A 7 -4.46 -52.47 -93.27
CA GLN A 7 -3.08 -51.99 -93.51
C GLN A 7 -2.87 -50.76 -92.60
N GLU A 8 -2.08 -50.89 -91.54
CA GLU A 8 -0.65 -50.52 -91.49
C GLU A 8 -0.39 -49.00 -91.49
N ALA A 9 0.01 -48.49 -90.33
CA ALA A 9 0.81 -47.27 -90.20
C ALA A 9 1.77 -47.43 -89.02
N MET A 10 3.07 -47.32 -89.28
CA MET A 10 4.12 -47.52 -88.28
C MET A 10 4.38 -46.26 -87.45
N ALA A 11 4.88 -46.48 -86.24
CA ALA A 11 5.86 -45.65 -85.52
C ALA A 11 5.68 -44.12 -85.46
N SER A 12 5.42 -43.61 -84.25
CA SER A 12 6.30 -42.70 -83.48
C SER A 12 5.48 -41.85 -82.49
N TRP A 13 6.00 -41.72 -81.27
CA TRP A 13 5.44 -40.79 -80.27
C TRP A 13 5.79 -39.35 -80.66
N PRO A 14 4.88 -38.39 -80.46
CA PRO A 14 5.07 -37.54 -79.28
C PRO A 14 3.76 -37.24 -78.54
N ALA A 15 3.84 -37.29 -77.20
CA ALA A 15 2.80 -36.77 -76.32
C ALA A 15 3.30 -35.48 -75.65
N PHE A 16 2.36 -34.57 -75.32
CA PHE A 16 2.56 -33.41 -74.44
C PHE A 16 3.66 -32.40 -74.82
N LEU A 17 3.41 -31.62 -75.89
CA LEU A 17 3.99 -30.28 -76.02
C LEU A 17 2.99 -29.34 -76.70
N ALA A 18 3.00 -28.07 -76.29
CA ALA A 18 2.17 -26.96 -76.77
C ALA A 18 0.64 -27.01 -76.48
N LEU A 19 0.25 -26.75 -75.22
CA LEU A 19 -0.72 -25.67 -74.94
C LEU A 19 -0.59 -25.08 -73.52
N LEU A 20 0.65 -24.85 -73.05
CA LEU A 20 0.91 -24.06 -71.84
C LEU A 20 1.14 -22.59 -72.24
N LEU A 21 0.04 -21.87 -72.47
CA LEU A 21 0.02 -20.41 -72.53
C LEU A 21 -1.00 -19.88 -71.52
N MET A 22 -0.63 -18.78 -70.85
CA MET A 22 -1.47 -18.02 -69.91
C MET A 22 -1.70 -18.61 -68.50
N ALA A 23 -0.68 -19.26 -67.93
CA ALA A 23 -0.51 -19.26 -66.46
C ALA A 23 0.19 -17.97 -65.99
N GLY A 24 -0.48 -16.83 -66.12
CA GLY A 24 -0.03 -15.61 -65.44
C GLY A 24 -0.09 -15.83 -63.94
N SER A 25 1.00 -15.58 -63.20
CA SER A 25 1.01 -15.79 -61.75
C SER A 25 -0.05 -14.91 -61.08
N ALA A 26 -1.09 -15.57 -60.55
CA ALA A 26 -2.04 -14.93 -59.65
C ALA A 26 -1.26 -14.39 -58.45
N ALA A 27 -1.55 -13.16 -58.05
CA ALA A 27 -0.95 -12.61 -56.84
C ALA A 27 -1.48 -13.42 -55.65
N GLU A 28 -0.58 -13.90 -54.79
CA GLU A 28 -1.01 -14.57 -53.56
C GLU A 28 -1.54 -13.49 -52.63
N GLN A 29 -2.85 -13.55 -52.35
CA GLN A 29 -3.55 -12.49 -51.63
C GLN A 29 -3.38 -12.72 -50.13
N CYS A 30 -2.54 -11.89 -49.52
CA CYS A 30 -2.00 -12.12 -48.17
C CYS A 30 -2.38 -10.98 -47.20
N GLY A 31 -2.32 -11.29 -45.91
CA GLY A 31 -2.62 -10.33 -44.83
C GLY A 31 -3.87 -10.68 -44.02
N GLU A 32 -4.06 -9.94 -42.92
CA GLU A 32 -5.16 -10.14 -41.96
C GLU A 32 -5.74 -8.81 -41.52
N THR A 33 -7.03 -8.80 -41.14
CA THR A 33 -7.60 -7.74 -40.31
C THR A 33 -7.65 -8.24 -38.86
N ARG A 34 -7.19 -7.42 -37.92
CA ARG A 34 -7.07 -7.76 -36.51
C ARG A 34 -7.61 -6.62 -35.65
N ASP A 35 -8.85 -6.78 -35.23
CA ASP A 35 -9.50 -5.88 -34.28
C ASP A 35 -9.10 -6.26 -32.83
N GLY A 36 -8.96 -5.27 -31.95
CA GLY A 36 -8.44 -5.49 -30.59
C GLY A 36 -6.96 -5.93 -30.58
N ALA A 37 -6.17 -5.44 -31.53
CA ALA A 37 -4.74 -5.72 -31.60
C ALA A 37 -4.01 -5.20 -30.33
N ASP A 38 -3.41 -6.12 -29.57
CA ASP A 38 -2.52 -5.82 -28.43
C ASP A 38 -1.08 -5.63 -28.94
N LYS A 39 -0.31 -6.70 -29.07
CA LYS A 39 1.10 -6.65 -29.48
C LYS A 39 1.42 -7.74 -30.50
N GLY A 40 2.34 -7.44 -31.40
CA GLY A 40 2.76 -8.40 -32.41
C GLY A 40 3.90 -7.93 -33.30
N ILE A 41 4.25 -8.80 -34.24
CA ILE A 41 5.23 -8.52 -35.29
C ILE A 41 4.60 -8.91 -36.63
N LEU A 42 4.42 -7.95 -37.53
CA LEU A 42 4.04 -8.21 -38.91
C LEU A 42 5.29 -8.45 -39.76
N ARG A 43 5.19 -9.45 -40.63
CA ARG A 43 6.17 -9.84 -41.66
C ARG A 43 5.40 -10.42 -42.85
N PRO A 44 5.97 -10.43 -44.06
CA PRO A 44 5.41 -11.22 -45.16
C PRO A 44 5.41 -12.73 -44.85
N PRO A 45 4.65 -13.54 -45.62
CA PRO A 45 4.69 -15.00 -45.54
C PRO A 45 6.12 -15.56 -45.66
N ARG A 46 6.35 -16.78 -45.16
CA ARG A 46 7.60 -17.53 -45.36
C ARG A 46 7.33 -19.02 -45.55
N PRO A 47 8.13 -19.72 -46.37
CA PRO A 47 9.23 -19.22 -47.20
C PRO A 47 8.73 -18.49 -48.46
N LEU A 48 9.48 -17.48 -48.92
CA LEU A 48 9.23 -16.77 -50.18
C LEU A 48 10.12 -17.33 -51.29
N ARG A 49 9.62 -17.39 -52.52
CA ARG A 49 10.32 -17.80 -53.74
C ARG A 49 10.47 -16.61 -54.69
N SER A 50 11.49 -16.62 -55.54
CA SER A 50 11.75 -15.56 -56.54
C SER A 50 10.64 -15.40 -57.60
N SER A 51 9.74 -16.38 -57.73
CA SER A 51 8.54 -16.34 -58.58
C SER A 51 7.36 -15.56 -57.99
N ASP A 52 7.37 -15.31 -56.67
CA ASP A 52 6.14 -14.98 -55.96
C ASP A 52 5.77 -13.51 -56.12
N ARG A 53 4.50 -13.26 -56.46
CA ARG A 53 3.92 -11.92 -56.53
C ARG A 53 3.10 -11.68 -55.28
N LEU A 54 3.63 -10.85 -54.39
CA LEU A 54 2.99 -10.45 -53.15
C LEU A 54 2.16 -9.17 -53.34
N ASN A 55 0.92 -9.20 -52.89
CA ASN A 55 0.09 -8.02 -52.68
C ASN A 55 -0.64 -8.19 -51.36
N CYS A 56 0.06 -7.90 -50.27
CA CYS A 56 -0.42 -8.13 -48.92
C CYS A 56 -1.03 -6.87 -48.31
N THR A 57 -2.15 -7.00 -47.59
CA THR A 57 -2.74 -5.90 -46.81
C THR A 57 -3.07 -6.37 -45.39
N TRP A 58 -2.43 -5.75 -44.39
CA TRP A 58 -2.78 -5.93 -42.99
C TRP A 58 -3.53 -4.70 -42.48
N THR A 59 -4.58 -4.91 -41.68
CA THR A 59 -5.29 -3.84 -40.96
C THR A 59 -5.34 -4.20 -39.49
N LEU A 60 -4.70 -3.40 -38.64
CA LEU A 60 -4.72 -3.54 -37.19
C LEU A 60 -5.57 -2.42 -36.61
N ARG A 61 -6.49 -2.75 -35.68
CA ARG A 61 -7.24 -1.76 -34.91
C ARG A 61 -7.02 -1.99 -33.42
N SER A 62 -6.75 -0.94 -32.67
CA SER A 62 -6.69 -1.02 -31.21
C SER A 62 -8.04 -1.37 -30.60
N ALA A 63 -8.03 -1.81 -29.34
CA ALA A 63 -9.24 -1.81 -28.52
C ALA A 63 -9.69 -0.37 -28.21
N PRO A 64 -10.99 -0.12 -27.96
CA PRO A 64 -11.48 1.21 -27.59
C PRO A 64 -10.72 1.81 -26.40
N GLY A 65 -10.25 3.06 -26.53
CA GLY A 65 -9.44 3.73 -25.51
C GLY A 65 -7.95 3.36 -25.51
N PHE A 66 -7.49 2.55 -26.46
CA PHE A 66 -6.06 2.25 -26.68
C PHE A 66 -5.60 2.77 -28.05
N ARG A 67 -4.29 2.94 -28.20
CA ARG A 67 -3.60 3.26 -29.46
C ARG A 67 -2.47 2.28 -29.71
N LEU A 68 -2.22 1.97 -30.97
CA LEU A 68 -1.10 1.15 -31.43
C LEU A 68 0.14 2.03 -31.60
N LEU A 69 1.17 1.78 -30.80
CA LEU A 69 2.52 2.28 -31.04
C LEU A 69 3.18 1.41 -32.12
N VAL A 70 3.73 2.01 -33.17
CA VAL A 70 4.25 1.31 -34.35
C VAL A 70 5.74 1.61 -34.55
N ARG A 71 6.53 0.56 -34.75
CA ARG A 71 7.95 0.64 -35.12
C ARG A 71 8.25 -0.23 -36.34
N LEU A 72 8.82 0.38 -37.37
CA LEU A 72 9.29 -0.32 -38.57
C LEU A 72 10.79 -0.64 -38.42
N ASP A 73 11.09 -1.85 -37.93
CA ASP A 73 12.46 -2.29 -37.64
C ASP A 73 13.33 -2.34 -38.91
N SER A 74 12.78 -2.88 -40.00
CA SER A 74 13.47 -2.99 -41.28
C SER A 74 12.52 -3.16 -42.47
N VAL A 75 12.98 -2.68 -43.62
CA VAL A 75 12.42 -2.97 -44.95
C VAL A 75 13.58 -3.36 -45.86
N GLN A 76 13.41 -4.42 -46.63
CA GLN A 76 14.39 -5.01 -47.54
C GLN A 76 13.70 -5.18 -48.90
N LEU A 77 14.00 -4.33 -49.86
CA LEU A 77 13.44 -4.38 -51.21
C LEU A 77 14.52 -4.86 -52.19
N PRO A 78 14.18 -5.72 -53.18
CA PRO A 78 15.16 -6.37 -54.02
C PRO A 78 15.84 -5.44 -55.04
N SER A 79 15.18 -4.33 -55.43
CA SER A 79 15.80 -3.26 -56.22
C SER A 79 15.30 -1.89 -55.76
N PRO A 80 16.18 -0.88 -55.62
CA PRO A 80 15.79 0.51 -55.38
C PRO A 80 15.58 1.31 -56.68
N VAL A 81 15.92 0.73 -57.84
CA VAL A 81 15.82 1.39 -59.16
C VAL A 81 14.54 0.98 -59.87
N LEU A 82 14.26 -0.32 -59.90
CA LEU A 82 13.00 -0.87 -60.37
C LEU A 82 12.01 -0.82 -59.22
N ARG A 83 10.89 -0.10 -59.38
CA ARG A 83 9.80 -0.04 -58.38
C ARG A 83 8.98 -1.35 -58.33
N SER A 84 9.67 -2.50 -58.34
CA SER A 84 9.06 -3.83 -58.28
C SER A 84 8.49 -4.15 -56.91
N ALA A 85 8.97 -3.50 -55.84
CA ALA A 85 8.43 -3.64 -54.50
C ALA A 85 8.31 -2.29 -53.78
N ALA A 86 7.31 -2.17 -52.90
CA ALA A 86 7.07 -1.01 -52.05
C ALA A 86 6.29 -1.41 -50.79
N LEU A 87 6.54 -0.70 -49.69
CA LEU A 87 5.74 -0.80 -48.46
C LEU A 87 5.08 0.54 -48.15
N ARG A 88 3.77 0.54 -47.96
CA ARG A 88 2.99 1.69 -47.47
C ARG A 88 2.50 1.40 -46.07
N LEU A 89 2.92 2.22 -45.12
CA LEU A 89 2.42 2.25 -43.76
C LEU A 89 1.42 3.41 -43.68
N ILE A 90 0.21 3.14 -43.17
CA ILE A 90 -0.84 4.13 -42.98
C ILE A 90 -1.24 4.10 -41.50
N VAL A 91 -1.16 5.23 -40.81
CA VAL A 91 -1.53 5.36 -39.39
C VAL A 91 -2.54 6.49 -39.27
N ASP A 92 -3.78 6.17 -38.90
CA ASP A 92 -4.93 7.10 -38.85
C ASP A 92 -5.06 7.99 -40.11
N GLY A 93 -4.76 7.42 -41.29
CA GLY A 93 -4.80 8.10 -42.59
C GLY A 93 -3.51 8.81 -43.00
N HIS A 94 -2.53 8.99 -42.11
CA HIS A 94 -1.21 9.51 -42.46
C HIS A 94 -0.38 8.42 -43.16
N VAL A 95 0.12 8.69 -44.37
CA VAL A 95 0.78 7.70 -45.24
C VAL A 95 2.29 7.90 -45.27
N SER A 96 3.05 6.84 -44.98
CA SER A 96 4.50 6.75 -45.19
C SER A 96 4.81 5.65 -46.21
N GLU A 97 5.43 6.01 -47.35
CA GLU A 97 5.77 5.08 -48.43
C GLU A 97 7.27 4.82 -48.53
N PHE A 98 7.66 3.55 -48.44
CA PHE A 98 9.03 3.07 -48.48
C PHE A 98 9.30 2.35 -49.81
N THR A 99 10.15 2.96 -50.63
CA THR A 99 10.58 2.47 -51.96
C THR A 99 12.06 2.08 -52.01
N ARG A 100 12.75 2.11 -50.85
CA ARG A 100 14.15 1.68 -50.70
C ARG A 100 14.29 0.85 -49.42
N SER A 101 15.31 0.00 -49.36
CA SER A 101 15.67 -0.74 -48.15
C SER A 101 16.16 0.19 -47.04
N CYS A 102 15.79 -0.10 -45.80
CA CYS A 102 16.12 0.70 -44.62
C CYS A 102 16.09 -0.13 -43.32
N VAL A 103 16.70 0.41 -42.26
CA VAL A 103 16.70 -0.15 -40.90
C VAL A 103 16.34 0.99 -39.94
N ASN A 104 15.43 0.75 -38.99
CA ASN A 104 14.76 1.79 -38.20
C ASN A 104 14.19 2.90 -39.08
N CYS A 105 13.30 2.55 -40.01
CA CYS A 105 12.88 3.40 -41.13
C CYS A 105 12.03 4.63 -40.74
N LEU A 106 11.80 4.89 -39.45
CA LEU A 106 10.94 5.97 -38.96
C LEU A 106 11.73 6.86 -38.01
N ASP A 107 11.81 8.15 -38.31
CA ASP A 107 12.53 9.15 -37.50
C ASP A 107 11.86 9.39 -36.12
N ALA A 108 10.55 9.14 -36.04
CA ALA A 108 9.76 9.19 -34.81
C ALA A 108 8.86 7.96 -34.70
N THR A 109 8.51 7.55 -33.48
CA THR A 109 7.59 6.42 -33.29
C THR A 109 6.17 6.89 -33.60
N LEU A 110 5.50 6.22 -34.52
CA LEU A 110 4.12 6.56 -34.89
C LEU A 110 3.14 5.94 -33.91
N SER A 111 2.03 6.63 -33.61
CA SER A 111 0.91 6.04 -32.87
C SER A 111 -0.43 6.42 -33.48
N GLY A 112 -1.39 5.51 -33.41
CA GLY A 112 -2.75 5.71 -33.93
C GLY A 112 -3.72 4.60 -33.52
N GLU A 113 -4.98 4.73 -33.87
CA GLU A 113 -6.05 3.79 -33.54
C GLU A 113 -6.21 2.70 -34.61
N THR A 114 -6.03 3.06 -35.88
CA THR A 114 -5.99 2.14 -37.03
C THR A 114 -4.65 2.23 -37.75
N VAL A 115 -4.01 1.07 -37.93
CA VAL A 115 -2.73 0.92 -38.64
C VAL A 115 -2.94 -0.03 -39.81
N GLN A 116 -2.72 0.45 -41.04
CA GLN A 116 -2.75 -0.37 -42.24
C GLN A 116 -1.37 -0.50 -42.85
N VAL A 117 -1.02 -1.70 -43.31
CA VAL A 117 0.25 -1.99 -43.98
C VAL A 117 -0.07 -2.64 -45.31
N HIS A 118 0.25 -1.95 -46.41
CA HIS A 118 0.15 -2.50 -47.76
C HIS A 118 1.56 -2.80 -48.26
N PHE A 119 1.84 -4.06 -48.58
CA PHE A 119 3.13 -4.49 -49.09
C PHE A 119 2.97 -5.16 -50.45
N VAL A 120 3.58 -4.56 -51.47
CA VAL A 120 3.61 -5.11 -52.82
C VAL A 120 5.04 -5.52 -53.17
N SER A 121 5.20 -6.69 -53.78
CA SER A 121 6.46 -7.15 -54.34
C SER A 121 6.19 -8.01 -55.57
N SER A 122 6.74 -7.61 -56.71
CA SER A 122 6.70 -8.35 -57.97
C SER A 122 8.01 -9.12 -58.18
N PRO A 123 7.96 -10.31 -58.79
CA PRO A 123 9.17 -11.07 -59.13
C PRO A 123 10.03 -10.30 -60.14
N LEU A 124 11.35 -10.39 -59.96
CA LEU A 124 12.35 -9.78 -60.84
C LEU A 124 13.01 -10.84 -61.73
N ALA A 125 13.40 -10.43 -62.95
CA ALA A 125 14.00 -11.34 -63.94
C ALA A 125 15.41 -11.81 -63.57
N ASP A 126 16.06 -11.20 -62.58
CA ASP A 126 17.37 -11.59 -62.03
C ASP A 126 17.28 -12.77 -61.04
N GLY A 127 16.07 -13.25 -60.73
CA GLY A 127 15.85 -14.33 -59.77
C GLY A 127 16.01 -13.91 -58.30
N SER A 128 16.07 -12.61 -58.01
CA SER A 128 16.09 -12.10 -56.63
C SER A 128 14.81 -12.48 -55.85
N VAL A 129 14.97 -12.66 -54.54
CA VAL A 129 13.88 -13.02 -53.62
C VAL A 129 12.95 -11.80 -53.44
N PRO A 130 11.62 -11.97 -53.31
CA PRO A 130 10.71 -10.87 -53.03
C PRO A 130 11.11 -10.10 -51.78
N GLY A 131 10.73 -8.82 -51.71
CA GLY A 131 11.09 -7.98 -50.58
C GLY A 131 10.55 -8.51 -49.25
N SER A 132 11.19 -8.11 -48.16
CA SER A 132 10.75 -8.43 -46.79
C SER A 132 10.68 -7.19 -45.91
N PHE A 133 9.91 -7.27 -44.83
CA PHE A 133 9.88 -6.23 -43.81
C PHE A 133 9.64 -6.84 -42.43
N GLN A 134 9.95 -6.06 -41.39
CA GLN A 134 9.57 -6.37 -40.02
C GLN A 134 9.01 -5.12 -39.35
N LEU A 135 7.73 -5.16 -39.01
CA LEU A 135 7.04 -4.11 -38.25
C LEU A 135 6.61 -4.68 -36.91
N ARG A 136 6.88 -3.96 -35.82
CA ARG A 136 6.34 -4.27 -34.49
C ARG A 136 5.25 -3.28 -34.14
N TYR A 137 4.24 -3.77 -33.44
CA TYR A 137 3.21 -2.94 -32.84
C TYR A 137 2.95 -3.36 -31.40
N GLN A 138 2.56 -2.40 -30.57
CA GLN A 138 2.11 -2.62 -29.20
C GLN A 138 1.03 -1.60 -28.83
N ALA A 139 -0.08 -2.07 -28.28
CA ALA A 139 -1.12 -1.24 -27.72
C ALA A 139 -0.65 -0.57 -26.42
N PHE A 140 -1.02 0.69 -26.25
CA PHE A 140 -0.92 1.43 -25.00
C PHE A 140 -2.20 2.26 -24.82
N ASN A 141 -2.53 2.63 -23.59
CA ASN A 141 -3.62 3.55 -23.32
C ASN A 141 -3.02 4.96 -23.11
N PRO A 142 -3.48 5.99 -23.82
CA PRO A 142 -2.88 7.33 -23.76
C PRO A 142 -3.12 8.05 -22.42
N ASN A 143 -4.04 7.56 -21.57
CA ASN A 143 -4.45 8.21 -20.31
C ASN A 143 -3.90 7.52 -19.05
N GLN A 144 -3.14 6.43 -19.19
CA GLN A 144 -2.57 5.67 -18.06
C GLN A 144 -1.22 5.05 -18.43
N CYS A 145 -0.33 4.93 -17.47
CA CYS A 145 0.94 4.23 -17.63
C CYS A 145 0.74 2.71 -17.64
N GLU A 146 1.64 2.01 -18.33
CA GLU A 146 1.73 0.54 -18.26
C GLU A 146 1.85 0.07 -16.81
N ARG A 147 1.16 -1.04 -16.46
CA ARG A 147 1.15 -1.54 -15.08
C ARG A 147 2.58 -1.76 -14.59
N PRO A 148 3.02 -1.10 -13.51
CA PRO A 148 4.40 -1.16 -13.03
C PRO A 148 4.75 -2.59 -12.62
N ARG A 149 5.89 -3.10 -13.10
CA ARG A 149 6.42 -4.39 -12.68
C ARG A 149 7.13 -4.23 -11.32
N PRO A 150 6.83 -5.05 -10.31
CA PRO A 150 7.60 -5.08 -9.07
C PRO A 150 9.09 -5.34 -9.31
N PRO A 151 9.99 -4.77 -8.50
CA PRO A 151 11.40 -5.15 -8.53
C PRO A 151 11.58 -6.59 -8.01
N SER A 152 12.69 -7.22 -8.39
CA SER A 152 13.05 -8.53 -7.82
C SER A 152 13.17 -8.41 -6.30
N GLN A 153 12.51 -9.32 -5.57
CA GLN A 153 12.38 -9.27 -4.10
C GLN A 153 11.78 -7.95 -3.58
N GLY A 154 10.74 -7.43 -4.24
CA GLY A 154 9.97 -6.28 -3.76
C GLY A 154 8.57 -6.19 -4.35
N TYR A 155 7.92 -5.05 -4.12
CA TYR A 155 6.51 -4.79 -4.42
C TYR A 155 6.29 -3.33 -4.87
N VAL A 156 5.07 -3.04 -5.35
CA VAL A 156 4.63 -1.68 -5.70
C VAL A 156 3.54 -1.25 -4.72
N VAL A 157 3.66 -0.04 -4.20
CA VAL A 157 2.66 0.63 -3.35
C VAL A 157 1.93 1.67 -4.19
N GLY A 158 0.60 1.76 -4.01
CA GLY A 158 -0.27 2.57 -4.86
C GLY A 158 -0.94 1.74 -5.97
N ARG A 159 -2.10 2.22 -6.44
CA ARG A 159 -2.88 1.60 -7.53
C ARG A 159 -3.37 2.61 -8.58
N ASP A 160 -3.01 3.87 -8.41
CA ASP A 160 -3.29 4.89 -9.41
C ASP A 160 -2.25 4.79 -10.53
N TRP A 161 -2.71 4.48 -11.74
CA TRP A 161 -1.89 4.39 -12.94
C TRP A 161 -2.26 5.46 -13.96
N GLN A 162 -3.22 6.34 -13.65
CA GLN A 162 -3.65 7.41 -14.55
C GLN A 162 -2.54 8.45 -14.74
N LEU A 163 -2.59 9.24 -15.80
CA LEU A 163 -1.68 10.37 -15.99
C LEU A 163 -1.70 11.31 -14.78
N GLY A 164 -0.52 11.65 -14.27
CA GLY A 164 -0.33 12.41 -13.03
C GLY A 164 -0.35 11.57 -11.74
N GLY A 165 -0.85 10.34 -11.79
CA GLY A 165 -0.92 9.41 -10.66
C GLY A 165 0.45 8.97 -10.14
N GLU A 166 0.50 8.59 -8.86
CA GLU A 166 1.75 8.27 -8.15
C GLU A 166 1.77 6.87 -7.55
N ILE A 167 2.92 6.20 -7.71
CA ILE A 167 3.24 4.91 -7.10
C ILE A 167 4.58 4.99 -6.37
N ARG A 168 4.84 4.06 -5.46
CA ARG A 168 6.16 3.91 -4.83
C ARG A 168 6.65 2.47 -4.96
N PHE A 169 7.86 2.29 -5.49
CA PHE A 169 8.53 1.00 -5.44
C PHE A 169 9.05 0.72 -4.03
N ALA A 170 8.90 -0.52 -3.58
CA ALA A 170 9.35 -0.98 -2.28
C ALA A 170 10.09 -2.31 -2.43
N CYS A 171 10.99 -2.59 -1.48
CA CYS A 171 11.71 -3.85 -1.38
C CYS A 171 11.16 -4.67 -0.22
N ASN A 172 11.24 -5.99 -0.33
CA ASN A 172 10.90 -6.89 0.77
C ASN A 172 11.97 -6.73 1.84
N PRO A 173 11.62 -6.48 3.12
CA PRO A 173 12.61 -6.45 4.18
C PRO A 173 13.41 -7.77 4.22
N PRO A 174 14.74 -7.73 4.43
CA PRO A 174 15.54 -6.59 4.88
C PRO A 174 16.20 -5.77 3.76
N LEU A 175 15.73 -5.89 2.52
CA LEU A 175 16.38 -5.25 1.36
C LEU A 175 15.96 -3.79 1.21
N ASP A 176 16.91 -2.96 0.77
CA ASP A 176 16.71 -1.54 0.49
C ASP A 176 16.77 -1.25 -1.02
N PRO A 177 16.02 -0.24 -1.50
CA PRO A 177 16.02 0.13 -2.91
C PRO A 177 17.30 0.90 -3.28
N VAL A 178 18.06 0.38 -4.24
CA VAL A 178 19.29 1.00 -4.75
C VAL A 178 19.08 1.49 -6.19
N GLY A 179 19.44 2.74 -6.46
CA GLY A 179 19.25 3.39 -7.76
C GLY A 179 18.23 4.53 -7.66
N HIS A 180 17.36 4.65 -8.66
CA HIS A 180 16.29 5.66 -8.72
C HIS A 180 15.10 5.31 -7.81
N ALA A 181 15.38 5.13 -6.52
CA ALA A 181 14.36 4.95 -5.50
C ALA A 181 13.46 6.20 -5.37
N GLY A 182 12.26 6.02 -4.81
CA GLY A 182 11.31 7.10 -4.51
C GLY A 182 9.93 6.88 -5.10
N VAL A 183 9.14 7.96 -5.10
CA VAL A 183 7.84 8.04 -5.78
C VAL A 183 8.07 8.17 -7.29
N ALA A 184 7.39 7.33 -8.06
CA ALA A 184 7.33 7.40 -9.52
C ALA A 184 5.97 7.98 -9.90
N ARG A 185 5.97 8.98 -10.78
CA ARG A 185 4.75 9.62 -11.28
C ARG A 185 4.51 9.19 -12.73
N CYS A 186 3.24 9.05 -13.12
CA CYS A 186 2.89 8.74 -14.50
C CYS A 186 2.91 10.02 -15.34
N GLU A 187 3.80 10.09 -16.32
CA GLU A 187 4.06 11.28 -17.13
C GLU A 187 4.04 10.94 -18.63
N THR A 188 3.61 11.87 -19.48
CA THR A 188 3.62 11.66 -20.93
C THR A 188 5.04 11.82 -21.48
N GLY A 189 5.57 10.77 -22.12
CA GLY A 189 6.86 10.83 -22.80
C GLY A 189 6.86 11.77 -24.01
N SER A 190 8.04 12.14 -24.50
CA SER A 190 8.19 12.94 -25.72
C SER A 190 7.67 12.25 -26.99
N ASP A 191 7.47 10.94 -26.94
CA ASP A 191 6.83 10.09 -27.94
C ASP A 191 5.30 9.99 -27.78
N GLY A 192 4.71 10.76 -26.86
CA GLY A 192 3.27 10.72 -26.56
C GLY A 192 2.83 9.49 -25.75
N VAL A 193 3.76 8.62 -25.34
CA VAL A 193 3.45 7.39 -24.60
C VAL A 193 3.58 7.65 -23.10
N PRO A 194 2.54 7.40 -22.28
CA PRO A 194 2.64 7.49 -20.82
C PRO A 194 3.66 6.52 -20.24
N ARG A 195 4.61 7.04 -19.45
CA ARG A 195 5.70 6.30 -18.83
C ARG A 195 5.89 6.74 -17.38
N TRP A 196 6.35 5.82 -16.54
CA TRP A 196 6.73 6.14 -15.16
C TRP A 196 8.03 6.94 -15.14
N SER A 197 8.05 8.09 -14.45
CA SER A 197 9.24 8.95 -14.34
C SER A 197 10.39 8.35 -13.53
N ARG A 198 10.15 7.22 -12.85
CA ARG A 198 11.19 6.36 -12.29
C ARG A 198 10.93 4.91 -12.62
N THR A 199 12.01 4.16 -12.87
CA THR A 199 11.96 2.71 -13.07
C THR A 199 12.10 1.97 -11.74
N ALA A 200 11.70 0.69 -11.72
CA ALA A 200 11.85 -0.16 -10.55
C ALA A 200 13.33 -0.25 -10.11
N PRO A 201 13.67 0.02 -8.84
CA PRO A 201 15.04 -0.03 -8.32
C PRO A 201 15.51 -1.49 -8.16
N ARG A 202 16.83 -1.71 -8.01
CA ARG A 202 17.32 -3.02 -7.57
C ARG A 202 17.20 -3.10 -6.04
N CYS A 203 16.61 -4.17 -5.53
CA CYS A 203 16.61 -4.46 -4.10
C CYS A 203 17.94 -5.12 -3.72
N ALA A 204 18.64 -4.59 -2.72
CA ALA A 204 19.91 -5.12 -2.24
C ALA A 204 20.03 -4.90 -0.73
N ALA A 205 20.90 -5.65 -0.07
CA ALA A 205 21.17 -5.45 1.35
C ALA A 205 21.71 -4.02 1.60
N THR A 206 21.22 -3.37 2.66
CA THR A 206 21.70 -2.05 3.10
C THR A 206 23.22 -2.11 3.30
N ASN A 207 23.95 -1.13 2.74
CA ASN A 207 25.41 -1.04 2.91
C ASN A 207 25.85 0.13 3.80
N CYS A 208 24.89 0.95 4.27
CA CYS A 208 25.08 2.12 5.14
C CYS A 208 26.13 3.14 4.64
N LEU A 209 26.42 3.16 3.34
CA LEU A 209 27.33 4.13 2.71
C LEU A 209 26.62 5.41 2.25
N ARG A 210 25.28 5.44 2.29
CA ARG A 210 24.44 6.51 1.76
C ARG A 210 23.60 7.19 2.84
N GLY A 211 24.28 7.76 3.84
CA GLY A 211 23.68 8.64 4.84
C GLY A 211 22.46 8.08 5.54
N ILE A 212 21.46 8.93 5.75
CA ILE A 212 20.26 8.68 6.54
C ILE A 212 19.19 7.97 5.70
N VAL A 213 18.72 6.83 6.17
CA VAL A 213 17.71 6.00 5.50
C VAL A 213 16.32 6.30 6.08
N ARG A 214 15.52 7.11 5.38
CA ARG A 214 14.17 7.49 5.82
C ARG A 214 13.11 6.43 5.49
N ARG A 215 12.13 6.26 6.39
CA ARG A 215 10.97 5.38 6.28
C ARG A 215 9.75 6.15 6.78
N ASP A 216 8.70 6.23 5.97
CA ASP A 216 7.51 7.03 6.27
C ASP A 216 6.26 6.15 6.42
N ALA A 217 5.36 6.58 7.30
CA ALA A 217 4.01 6.07 7.62
C ALA A 217 3.61 4.72 7.01
N GLY A 218 3.93 3.64 7.72
CA GLY A 218 3.47 2.29 7.42
C GLY A 218 4.22 1.23 8.22
N THR A 219 3.71 0.00 8.20
CA THR A 219 4.43 -1.16 8.75
C THR A 219 5.61 -1.52 7.85
N GLY A 220 6.74 -1.87 8.45
CA GLY A 220 7.92 -2.34 7.74
C GLY A 220 8.91 -3.04 8.66
N ALA A 221 10.09 -3.33 8.13
CA ALA A 221 11.20 -3.82 8.94
C ALA A 221 12.53 -3.24 8.46
N ILE A 222 13.51 -3.27 9.35
CA ILE A 222 14.91 -2.90 9.15
C ILE A 222 15.75 -4.11 9.51
N ALA A 223 16.85 -4.34 8.80
CA ALA A 223 17.92 -5.16 9.33
C ALA A 223 19.29 -4.55 9.07
N SER A 224 20.27 -5.05 9.82
CA SER A 224 21.66 -4.63 9.74
C SER A 224 22.31 -4.94 8.38
N PRO A 225 23.31 -4.17 7.95
CA PRO A 225 24.15 -4.55 6.81
C PRO A 225 24.77 -5.94 7.04
N GLY A 226 24.75 -6.79 6.02
CA GLY A 226 25.24 -8.17 6.12
C GLY A 226 24.37 -9.11 6.98
N PHE A 227 23.10 -8.77 7.21
CA PHE A 227 22.14 -9.60 7.96
C PHE A 227 22.05 -11.05 7.41
N LEU A 228 22.01 -11.22 6.09
CA LEU A 228 21.95 -12.54 5.45
C LEU A 228 23.21 -13.38 5.69
N GLU A 229 24.39 -12.74 5.73
CA GLU A 229 25.66 -13.39 6.09
C GLU A 229 25.87 -13.50 7.62
N LYS A 230 24.92 -12.99 8.42
CA LYS A 230 25.02 -12.81 9.89
C LYS A 230 26.31 -12.10 10.33
N ARG A 231 26.77 -11.11 9.55
CA ARG A 231 28.10 -10.51 9.72
C ARG A 231 28.05 -9.01 9.49
N LEU A 232 28.35 -8.24 10.53
CA LEU A 232 28.43 -6.79 10.43
C LEU A 232 29.74 -6.37 9.74
N PRO A 233 29.69 -5.58 8.65
CA PRO A 233 30.88 -5.00 8.04
C PRO A 233 31.48 -3.90 8.94
N PRO A 234 32.80 -3.65 8.85
CA PRO A 234 33.49 -2.66 9.67
C PRO A 234 33.18 -1.22 9.25
N ASN A 235 33.41 -0.28 10.17
CA ASN A 235 33.36 1.17 9.95
C ASN A 235 32.07 1.65 9.26
N ARG A 236 30.90 1.23 9.77
CA ARG A 236 29.58 1.70 9.30
C ARG A 236 28.90 2.56 10.35
N ARG A 237 28.27 3.63 9.87
CA ARG A 237 27.24 4.41 10.57
C ARG A 237 25.93 4.21 9.81
N CYS A 238 25.09 3.27 10.26
CA CYS A 238 23.75 3.06 9.71
C CYS A 238 22.75 3.87 10.53
N GLU A 239 22.05 4.81 9.90
CA GLU A 239 20.99 5.58 10.57
C GLU A 239 19.69 5.38 9.80
N TRP A 240 18.65 4.91 10.49
CA TRP A 240 17.30 4.81 9.99
C TRP A 240 16.39 5.78 10.75
N GLN A 241 15.66 6.64 10.03
CA GLN A 241 14.66 7.53 10.61
C GLN A 241 13.27 7.04 10.19
N ILE A 242 12.48 6.59 11.16
CA ILE A 242 11.10 6.14 10.96
C ILE A 242 10.16 7.26 11.41
N ASN A 243 9.36 7.78 10.48
CA ASN A 243 8.39 8.85 10.72
C ASN A 243 6.96 8.29 10.66
N ALA A 244 6.23 8.33 11.77
CA ALA A 244 4.79 8.11 11.82
C ALA A 244 4.03 9.43 11.55
N GLN A 245 2.73 9.33 11.27
CA GLN A 245 1.89 10.53 11.10
C GLN A 245 1.74 11.28 12.44
N PRO A 246 1.42 12.58 12.44
CA PRO A 246 1.09 13.30 13.67
C PRO A 246 -0.03 12.58 14.45
N GLY A 247 0.13 12.45 15.78
CA GLY A 247 -0.78 11.67 16.64
C GLY A 247 -0.56 10.15 16.62
N GLN A 248 0.47 9.66 15.91
CA GLN A 248 0.91 8.27 15.95
C GLN A 248 2.31 8.15 16.57
N GLN A 249 2.52 7.06 17.31
CA GLN A 249 3.81 6.65 17.85
C GLN A 249 4.43 5.55 16.95
N VAL A 250 5.75 5.42 16.96
CA VAL A 250 6.45 4.30 16.30
C VAL A 250 6.64 3.18 17.30
N TRP A 251 5.93 2.07 17.10
CA TRP A 251 6.22 0.82 17.79
C TRP A 251 7.27 0.03 17.03
N ALA A 252 8.22 -0.55 17.75
CA ALA A 252 9.32 -1.36 17.24
C ALA A 252 9.43 -2.69 18.01
N SER A 253 9.76 -3.76 17.29
CA SER A 253 9.92 -5.12 17.81
C SER A 253 11.20 -5.75 17.26
N PHE A 254 12.18 -5.96 18.13
CA PHE A 254 13.43 -6.64 17.81
C PHE A 254 13.23 -8.15 17.93
N THR A 255 12.95 -8.83 16.81
CA THR A 255 12.81 -10.29 16.77
C THR A 255 14.16 -11.01 16.68
N GLN A 256 15.19 -10.34 16.14
CA GLN A 256 16.58 -10.83 16.18
C GLN A 256 17.52 -9.68 16.53
N LEU A 257 18.11 -9.72 17.73
CA LEU A 257 19.15 -8.77 18.13
C LEU A 257 20.28 -9.52 18.82
N ARG A 258 21.45 -9.46 18.20
CA ARG A 258 22.68 -10.08 18.70
C ARG A 258 23.87 -9.22 18.30
N LEU A 259 24.48 -8.57 19.30
CA LEU A 259 25.65 -7.71 19.20
C LEU A 259 26.74 -8.28 20.10
N PRO A 260 27.65 -9.12 19.59
CA PRO A 260 28.75 -9.67 20.38
C PRO A 260 29.61 -8.58 21.02
N ARG A 261 30.11 -8.85 22.23
CA ARG A 261 31.04 -7.95 22.93
C ARG A 261 32.43 -8.10 22.28
N ALA A 262 32.99 -7.04 21.73
CA ALA A 262 34.35 -7.07 21.17
C ALA A 262 35.41 -6.89 22.26
N SER A 263 36.51 -7.62 22.13
CA SER A 263 37.73 -7.43 22.91
C SER A 263 38.31 -6.04 22.61
N GLY A 264 38.41 -5.19 23.65
CA GLY A 264 38.93 -3.82 23.53
C GLY A 264 37.87 -2.71 23.35
N GLY A 265 36.58 -3.04 23.40
CA GLY A 265 35.50 -2.03 23.41
C GLY A 265 35.04 -1.53 22.03
N ASP A 266 35.78 -1.84 20.95
CA ASP A 266 35.45 -1.57 19.55
C ASP A 266 34.34 -2.51 19.00
N GLY A 267 33.29 -2.70 19.80
CA GLY A 267 32.15 -3.56 19.46
C GLY A 267 31.04 -2.80 18.74
N PRO A 268 30.14 -3.50 18.04
CA PRO A 268 28.98 -2.85 17.45
C PRO A 268 28.05 -2.31 18.56
N GLN A 269 27.56 -1.08 18.36
CA GLN A 269 26.69 -0.36 19.28
C GLN A 269 25.41 0.04 18.57
N LEU A 270 24.27 -0.19 19.22
CA LEU A 270 22.95 0.19 18.71
C LEU A 270 22.31 1.21 19.66
N TYR A 271 21.98 2.37 19.12
CA TYR A 271 21.28 3.44 19.81
C TYR A 271 19.87 3.60 19.24
N LEU A 272 18.91 3.83 20.12
CA LEU A 272 17.54 4.20 19.78
C LEU A 272 17.28 5.60 20.34
N PHE A 273 16.80 6.53 19.52
CA PHE A 273 16.43 7.88 19.95
C PHE A 273 14.98 8.19 19.58
N ASP A 274 14.33 9.00 20.41
CA ASP A 274 12.94 9.38 20.28
C ASP A 274 12.84 10.88 20.06
N GLY A 275 12.19 11.30 18.98
CA GLY A 275 12.16 12.70 18.60
C GLY A 275 13.51 13.11 18.00
N ASP A 276 14.50 13.46 18.82
CA ASP A 276 15.81 13.97 18.38
C ASP A 276 17.00 13.13 18.89
N GLU A 277 18.22 13.47 18.46
CA GLU A 277 19.45 12.74 18.87
C GLU A 277 19.99 13.18 20.25
N SER A 278 19.22 13.91 21.08
CA SER A 278 19.73 14.51 22.32
C SER A 278 20.00 13.47 23.43
N THR A 279 19.08 12.54 23.65
CA THR A 279 19.21 11.44 24.61
C THR A 279 18.66 10.14 24.04
N PRO A 280 19.43 9.04 24.05
CA PRO A 280 18.94 7.76 23.54
C PRO A 280 17.99 7.09 24.55
N LEU A 281 16.82 6.62 24.07
CA LEU A 281 15.95 5.69 24.78
C LEU A 281 16.70 4.44 25.24
N ALA A 282 17.65 3.97 24.42
CA ALA A 282 18.46 2.81 24.72
C ALA A 282 19.84 2.88 24.04
N ASN A 283 20.87 2.41 24.74
CA ASN A 283 22.21 2.14 24.22
C ASN A 283 22.53 0.66 24.47
N MET A 284 22.72 -0.11 23.41
CA MET A 284 22.87 -1.55 23.46
C MET A 284 24.21 -1.99 22.86
N SER A 285 25.01 -2.72 23.64
CA SER A 285 26.23 -3.40 23.19
C SER A 285 26.46 -4.68 23.99
N GLY A 286 27.10 -5.69 23.39
CA GLY A 286 27.33 -6.98 24.08
C GLY A 286 26.04 -7.77 24.41
N VAL A 287 24.94 -7.54 23.67
CA VAL A 287 23.60 -8.07 23.95
C VAL A 287 23.25 -9.26 23.05
N GLN A 288 22.51 -10.23 23.59
CA GLN A 288 21.82 -11.28 22.81
C GLN A 288 20.44 -11.50 23.43
N LEU A 289 19.36 -11.30 22.66
CA LEU A 289 18.00 -11.54 23.16
C LEU A 289 17.73 -13.01 23.45
N LYS A 290 17.23 -13.30 24.65
CA LYS A 290 16.76 -14.62 25.10
C LYS A 290 15.63 -14.45 26.14
N PRO A 291 14.36 -14.74 25.82
CA PRO A 291 13.79 -14.94 24.49
C PRO A 291 13.53 -13.60 23.75
N PRO A 292 13.40 -13.60 22.41
CA PRO A 292 12.82 -12.49 21.66
C PRO A 292 11.27 -12.49 21.72
N PRO A 293 10.59 -11.38 21.40
CA PRO A 293 11.13 -10.10 20.97
C PRO A 293 11.38 -9.11 22.12
N LEU A 294 12.23 -8.10 21.87
CA LEU A 294 12.27 -6.87 22.68
C LEU A 294 11.40 -5.81 22.02
N ASN A 295 10.37 -5.34 22.72
CA ASN A 295 9.47 -4.30 22.24
C ASN A 295 9.88 -2.93 22.78
N VAL A 296 9.83 -1.91 21.92
CA VAL A 296 10.07 -0.50 22.26
C VAL A 296 8.97 0.33 21.58
N THR A 297 8.44 1.35 22.26
CA THR A 297 7.49 2.30 21.66
C THR A 297 8.07 3.70 21.86
N SER A 298 8.12 4.50 20.80
CA SER A 298 8.46 5.92 20.92
C SER A 298 7.30 6.71 21.53
N VAL A 299 7.59 7.76 22.28
CA VAL A 299 6.63 8.76 22.76
C VAL A 299 6.29 9.73 21.62
N SER A 300 7.30 10.16 20.85
CA SER A 300 7.10 11.01 19.67
C SER A 300 6.65 10.20 18.44
N ASN A 301 6.35 10.92 17.35
CA ASN A 301 6.08 10.32 16.04
C ASN A 301 7.35 10.00 15.23
N ARG A 302 8.56 10.08 15.81
CA ARG A 302 9.83 9.80 15.12
C ARG A 302 10.77 8.93 15.97
N LEU A 303 11.11 7.76 15.44
CA LEU A 303 12.12 6.87 16.00
C LEU A 303 13.38 6.87 15.13
N ILE A 304 14.54 7.16 15.73
CA ILE A 304 15.84 7.09 15.06
C ILE A 304 16.58 5.86 15.57
N VAL A 305 17.02 5.00 14.65
CA VAL A 305 17.81 3.80 14.95
C VAL A 305 19.21 4.00 14.38
N LEU A 306 20.22 4.02 15.23
CA LEU A 306 21.62 4.25 14.85
C LEU A 306 22.47 3.04 15.23
N LEU A 307 22.97 2.31 14.23
CA LEU A 307 23.92 1.22 14.39
C LEU A 307 25.32 1.69 13.98
N LEU A 308 26.25 1.66 14.93
CA LEU A 308 27.68 1.88 14.71
C LEU A 308 28.39 0.52 14.71
N THR A 309 29.31 0.31 13.76
CA THR A 309 30.16 -0.89 13.73
C THR A 309 31.63 -0.51 13.86
N GLY A 310 32.38 -1.31 14.64
CA GLY A 310 33.79 -1.07 14.94
C GLY A 310 34.73 -1.23 13.74
N ALA A 311 36.03 -1.10 13.99
CA ALA A 311 37.07 -1.16 12.96
C ALA A 311 37.22 -2.55 12.32
N GLN A 312 36.78 -3.62 13.00
CA GLN A 312 36.84 -5.00 12.50
C GLN A 312 35.45 -5.59 12.18
N PRO A 313 35.33 -6.46 11.15
CA PRO A 313 34.08 -7.14 10.85
C PRO A 313 33.63 -8.02 12.02
N THR A 314 32.39 -7.87 12.49
CA THR A 314 31.87 -8.66 13.61
C THR A 314 31.05 -9.84 13.08
N ASN A 315 31.56 -11.06 13.31
CA ASN A 315 30.87 -12.30 12.92
C ASN A 315 29.73 -12.65 13.88
N ASP A 316 28.71 -13.35 13.36
CA ASP A 316 27.52 -13.78 14.10
C ASP A 316 26.91 -12.61 14.88
N ALA A 317 26.64 -11.53 14.14
CA ALA A 317 26.09 -10.27 14.65
C ALA A 317 24.98 -9.79 13.72
N VAL A 318 23.80 -9.54 14.27
CA VAL A 318 22.58 -9.21 13.52
C VAL A 318 21.68 -8.26 14.31
N VAL A 319 21.03 -7.37 13.57
CA VAL A 319 19.85 -6.62 14.04
C VAL A 319 18.75 -6.85 13.01
N TYR A 320 17.57 -7.25 13.46
CA TYR A 320 16.32 -7.28 12.70
C TYR A 320 15.22 -6.73 13.60
N MET A 321 14.51 -5.72 13.08
CA MET A 321 13.51 -4.97 13.81
C MET A 321 12.31 -4.72 12.89
N GLU A 322 11.14 -5.19 13.30
CA GLU A 322 9.86 -4.79 12.70
C GLU A 322 9.39 -3.49 13.34
N TYR A 323 8.70 -2.64 12.59
CA TYR A 323 8.08 -1.42 13.11
C TYR A 323 6.70 -1.22 12.50
N ALA A 324 5.82 -0.57 13.26
CA ALA A 324 4.51 -0.13 12.80
C ALA A 324 4.10 1.17 13.50
N PRO A 325 3.35 2.06 12.82
CA PRO A 325 2.66 3.15 13.50
C PRO A 325 1.59 2.56 14.43
N ARG A 326 1.49 3.11 15.64
CA ARG A 326 0.36 2.91 16.55
C ARG A 326 -0.30 4.26 16.85
N PRO A 327 -1.60 4.32 17.16
CA PRO A 327 -2.18 5.50 17.77
C PRO A 327 -1.36 5.87 19.01
N ALA A 328 -1.08 7.15 19.23
CA ALA A 328 -0.47 7.58 20.47
C ALA A 328 -1.36 7.18 21.65
N ALA A 329 -0.73 6.76 22.74
CA ALA A 329 -1.39 6.45 23.99
C ALA A 329 -0.57 7.01 25.15
N CYS A 330 -1.25 7.45 26.20
CA CYS A 330 -0.61 7.88 27.43
C CYS A 330 -0.10 6.70 28.25
N ALA A 331 0.94 6.94 29.04
CA ALA A 331 1.40 6.00 30.05
C ALA A 331 0.28 5.72 31.07
N GLU A 332 0.32 4.55 31.70
CA GLU A 332 -0.62 4.18 32.75
C GLU A 332 -0.52 5.20 33.91
N PRO A 333 -1.62 5.89 34.29
CA PRO A 333 -1.57 6.97 35.27
C PRO A 333 -1.21 6.41 36.65
N ALA A 334 -0.23 7.00 37.31
CA ALA A 334 0.20 6.56 38.63
C ALA A 334 -0.87 6.86 39.69
N THR A 335 -1.16 5.87 40.54
CA THR A 335 -2.09 6.03 41.67
C THR A 335 -1.49 6.97 42.73
N PRO A 336 -2.20 8.02 43.18
CA PRO A 336 -1.73 8.88 44.25
C PRO A 336 -1.68 8.13 45.59
N ALA A 337 -0.72 8.48 46.46
CA ALA A 337 -0.64 7.89 47.80
C ALA A 337 -1.82 8.34 48.67
N ASN A 338 -2.43 7.41 49.42
CA ASN A 338 -3.71 7.62 50.14
C ASN A 338 -4.86 8.07 49.22
N GLY A 339 -4.89 7.50 48.02
CA GLY A 339 -5.94 7.70 47.04
C GLY A 339 -6.03 6.55 46.04
N SER A 340 -7.00 6.67 45.14
CA SER A 340 -7.39 5.67 44.17
C SER A 340 -7.68 6.30 42.79
N LEU A 341 -7.47 5.50 41.75
CA LEU A 341 -7.92 5.81 40.39
C LEU A 341 -9.40 5.43 40.27
N VAL A 342 -10.26 6.37 39.87
CA VAL A 342 -11.70 6.12 39.72
C VAL A 342 -11.98 5.36 38.42
N ALA A 343 -11.41 5.85 37.32
CA ALA A 343 -11.39 5.23 36.00
C ALA A 343 -10.35 5.94 35.11
N TYR A 344 -9.82 5.21 34.13
CA TYR A 344 -8.99 5.77 33.06
C TYR A 344 -9.10 4.92 31.78
N SER A 345 -8.68 5.51 30.67
CA SER A 345 -8.25 4.79 29.47
C SER A 345 -6.99 5.48 28.94
N LEU A 346 -6.28 4.89 27.98
CA LEU A 346 -4.96 5.38 27.57
C LEU A 346 -4.94 6.09 26.20
N GLY A 347 -6.04 6.10 25.45
CA GLY A 347 -6.07 6.75 24.13
C GLY A 347 -6.05 8.29 24.22
N VAL A 348 -5.48 8.95 23.21
CA VAL A 348 -5.54 10.44 23.10
C VAL A 348 -6.99 10.94 23.20
N GLY A 349 -7.20 12.00 23.98
CA GLY A 349 -8.50 12.59 24.29
C GLY A 349 -9.28 11.89 25.41
N SER A 350 -8.76 10.79 25.96
CA SER A 350 -9.32 10.17 27.18
C SER A 350 -9.03 11.00 28.44
N ARG A 351 -9.75 10.71 29.53
CA ARG A 351 -9.52 11.33 30.84
C ARG A 351 -9.27 10.27 31.91
N VAL A 352 -8.40 10.59 32.85
CA VAL A 352 -8.27 9.92 34.15
C VAL A 352 -8.93 10.79 35.23
N ALA A 353 -9.60 10.15 36.19
CA ALA A 353 -10.11 10.80 37.39
C ALA A 353 -9.52 10.15 38.64
N TYR A 354 -9.05 11.00 39.56
CA TYR A 354 -8.46 10.61 40.83
C TYR A 354 -9.47 10.78 41.98
N ARG A 355 -9.22 10.09 43.10
CA ARG A 355 -9.96 10.22 44.35
C ARG A 355 -8.98 10.06 45.52
N CYS A 356 -9.12 10.87 46.55
CA CYS A 356 -8.41 10.63 47.81
C CYS A 356 -9.24 9.74 48.72
N ASP A 357 -8.56 8.93 49.54
CA ASP A 357 -9.20 8.03 50.47
C ASP A 357 -9.81 8.80 51.66
N SER A 358 -10.71 8.18 52.41
CA SER A 358 -11.42 8.82 53.53
C SER A 358 -10.44 9.39 54.57
N GLY A 359 -10.61 10.68 54.91
CA GLY A 359 -9.70 11.40 55.82
C GLY A 359 -8.55 12.12 55.10
N TYR A 360 -8.51 12.11 53.77
CA TYR A 360 -7.54 12.87 52.97
C TYR A 360 -8.22 13.85 52.01
N ALA A 361 -7.73 15.09 51.99
CA ALA A 361 -8.12 16.13 51.05
C ALA A 361 -7.19 16.13 49.82
N MET A 362 -7.75 16.46 48.66
CA MET A 362 -7.01 16.50 47.39
C MET A 362 -6.35 17.86 47.15
N VAL A 363 -5.07 17.85 46.79
CA VAL A 363 -4.29 19.03 46.40
C VAL A 363 -3.74 18.81 44.99
N GLY A 364 -4.22 19.61 44.03
CA GLY A 364 -3.91 19.49 42.61
C GLY A 364 -5.16 19.28 41.76
N GLU A 365 -4.97 18.95 40.48
CA GLU A 365 -6.08 18.68 39.56
C GLU A 365 -6.74 17.32 39.83
N PRO A 366 -8.09 17.24 39.91
CA PRO A 366 -8.80 15.99 40.19
C PRO A 366 -8.84 14.99 39.03
N GLY A 367 -8.31 15.38 37.86
CA GLY A 367 -8.19 14.53 36.70
C GLY A 367 -7.21 15.12 35.69
N ALA A 368 -6.82 14.30 34.72
CA ALA A 368 -5.98 14.72 33.60
C ALA A 368 -6.55 14.19 32.28
N GLU A 369 -6.24 14.87 31.18
CA GLU A 369 -6.59 14.49 29.82
C GLU A 369 -5.36 13.95 29.09
N CYS A 370 -5.53 12.87 28.33
CA CYS A 370 -4.44 12.30 27.55
C CYS A 370 -4.20 13.15 26.29
N LEU A 371 -3.11 13.90 26.27
CA LEU A 371 -2.79 14.83 25.18
C LEU A 371 -2.26 14.08 23.94
N PRO A 372 -2.34 14.69 22.73
CA PRO A 372 -1.77 14.10 21.51
C PRO A 372 -0.26 13.81 21.55
N SER A 373 0.46 14.32 22.55
CA SER A 373 1.87 13.99 22.85
C SER A 373 2.06 12.61 23.49
N GLY A 374 1.00 11.96 23.97
CA GLY A 374 1.12 10.76 24.82
C GLY A 374 1.42 11.09 26.29
N GLU A 375 1.26 12.35 26.70
CA GLU A 375 1.41 12.79 28.09
C GLU A 375 0.06 13.18 28.70
N TRP A 376 -0.06 13.03 30.02
CA TRP A 376 -1.22 13.52 30.78
C TRP A 376 -1.13 15.03 30.98
N SER A 377 -2.25 15.73 30.81
CA SER A 377 -2.32 17.20 30.95
C SER A 377 -2.00 17.74 32.34
N ALA A 378 -2.00 16.88 33.36
CA ALA A 378 -1.63 17.18 34.74
C ALA A 378 -0.99 15.94 35.40
N SER A 379 -0.11 16.16 36.37
CA SER A 379 0.42 15.12 37.24
C SER A 379 -0.64 14.61 38.23
N PRO A 380 -0.52 13.39 38.78
CA PRO A 380 -1.40 12.92 39.85
C PRO A 380 -1.42 13.90 41.04
N PRO A 381 -2.59 14.18 41.63
CA PRO A 381 -2.72 15.07 42.77
C PRO A 381 -2.14 14.45 44.05
N GLN A 382 -1.85 15.27 45.05
CA GLN A 382 -1.45 14.81 46.37
C GLN A 382 -2.68 14.68 47.28
N CYS A 383 -2.79 13.57 48.00
CA CYS A 383 -3.80 13.39 49.04
C CYS A 383 -3.16 13.67 50.40
N VAL A 384 -3.51 14.80 51.01
CA VAL A 384 -2.98 15.25 52.32
C VAL A 384 -4.00 14.97 53.41
N PRO A 385 -3.60 14.63 54.65
CA PRO A 385 -4.55 14.43 55.74
C PRO A 385 -5.48 15.63 55.91
N GLN A 386 -6.77 15.38 56.00
CA GLN A 386 -7.76 16.42 56.26
C GLN A 386 -7.74 16.72 57.76
N GLU A 387 -7.27 17.91 58.15
CA GLU A 387 -7.43 18.39 59.51
C GLU A 387 -8.93 18.51 59.82
N VAL A 388 -9.41 17.67 60.73
CA VAL A 388 -10.75 17.80 61.28
C VAL A 388 -10.72 19.03 62.17
N PRO A 389 -11.48 20.11 61.88
CA PRO A 389 -11.59 21.22 62.82
C PRO A 389 -12.12 20.64 64.14
N PRO A 390 -11.59 21.07 65.30
CA PRO A 390 -12.02 20.52 66.58
C PRO A 390 -13.54 20.66 66.69
N VAL A 391 -14.21 19.56 67.02
CA VAL A 391 -15.63 19.57 67.35
C VAL A 391 -15.74 20.45 68.60
N ASP A 392 -16.40 21.59 68.45
CA ASP A 392 -16.69 22.47 69.58
C ASP A 392 -17.82 21.79 70.37
N ASP A 393 -17.45 21.06 71.44
CA ASP A 393 -18.34 20.31 72.33
C ASP A 393 -19.19 21.29 73.18
N ASN A 394 -20.02 22.09 72.51
CA ASN A 394 -20.98 22.98 73.13
C ASN A 394 -22.40 22.70 72.61
N HIS A 395 -22.78 21.42 72.61
CA HIS A 395 -24.17 21.00 72.68
C HIS A 395 -24.73 21.36 74.07
N GLN A 396 -25.09 22.62 74.23
CA GLN A 396 -25.88 23.07 75.36
C GLN A 396 -27.36 22.74 75.04
N ASP A 397 -27.89 21.73 75.72
CA ASP A 397 -29.30 21.34 75.66
C ASP A 397 -30.17 22.50 76.17
N VAL A 398 -30.73 23.26 75.24
CA VAL A 398 -31.73 24.29 75.51
C VAL A 398 -33.04 23.83 74.89
N SER A 399 -33.83 23.15 75.72
CA SER A 399 -35.25 22.91 75.47
C SER A 399 -36.02 24.21 75.67
N GLU A 400 -36.06 25.05 74.63
CA GLU A 400 -37.02 26.16 74.52
C GLU A 400 -38.11 25.82 73.49
N ASP A 401 -39.36 25.77 73.97
CA ASP A 401 -40.56 25.56 73.16
C ASP A 401 -40.81 26.76 72.23
N VAL A 402 -40.24 26.73 71.02
CA VAL A 402 -40.54 27.72 69.99
C VAL A 402 -41.78 27.30 69.21
N HIS A 403 -42.83 28.12 69.29
CA HIS A 403 -44.05 27.96 68.50
C HIS A 403 -43.74 27.95 66.99
N VAL A 404 -44.30 26.96 66.30
CA VAL A 404 -44.37 26.95 64.84
C VAL A 404 -45.46 27.92 64.39
N ASP A 405 -45.08 28.97 63.68
CA ASP A 405 -46.01 29.76 62.86
C ASP A 405 -45.60 29.61 61.39
N THR A 406 -46.51 29.08 60.57
CA THR A 406 -46.25 28.64 59.20
C THR A 406 -46.83 29.63 58.18
N SER A 407 -45.97 30.44 57.54
CA SER A 407 -46.39 31.32 56.44
C SER A 407 -45.36 31.48 55.33
N ALA A 408 -45.76 31.16 54.09
CA ALA A 408 -45.08 31.32 52.78
C ALA A 408 -43.79 30.47 52.58
N HIS A 409 -43.67 29.56 51.60
CA HIS A 409 -43.74 29.66 50.11
C HIS A 409 -42.56 30.41 49.46
N ASP A 410 -41.59 29.69 48.88
CA ASP A 410 -41.37 29.61 47.41
C ASP A 410 -40.17 28.70 46.99
N ASP A 411 -40.14 28.28 45.72
CA ASP A 411 -39.36 27.19 45.05
C ASP A 411 -37.94 27.55 44.52
N LEU A 412 -37.21 26.52 43.97
CA LEU A 412 -36.57 26.47 42.59
C LEU A 412 -35.19 25.74 42.42
N ALA A 413 -35.16 24.46 42.00
CA ALA A 413 -33.94 23.65 41.75
C ALA A 413 -32.68 24.30 41.09
N LEU A 414 -31.47 23.90 41.54
CA LEU A 414 -30.21 24.10 40.81
C LEU A 414 -29.98 23.05 39.71
N GLY A 415 -29.69 23.53 38.48
CA GLY A 415 -29.12 22.74 37.39
C GLY A 415 -27.92 23.45 36.76
N GLY A 416 -26.94 22.69 36.27
CA GLY A 416 -25.86 23.20 35.41
C GLY A 416 -25.94 22.62 33.99
N PRO A 417 -25.01 22.96 33.07
CA PRO A 417 -23.95 23.97 33.15
C PRO A 417 -24.04 25.05 32.03
N ARG A 418 -23.24 26.13 32.17
CA ARG A 418 -22.99 27.22 31.19
C ARG A 418 -24.17 28.14 30.81
N GLY A 419 -24.17 29.36 31.36
CA GLY A 419 -24.60 30.57 30.61
C GLY A 419 -23.43 31.09 29.75
N PHE A 420 -23.63 31.87 28.68
CA PHE A 420 -24.74 32.79 28.39
C PHE A 420 -25.46 32.37 27.09
N THR A 421 -26.80 32.36 27.05
CA THR A 421 -27.62 33.59 27.03
C THR A 421 -28.54 33.75 28.25
N LEU A 422 -29.28 34.86 28.34
CA LEU A 422 -29.76 35.45 29.61
C LEU A 422 -31.17 35.03 30.06
N ALA A 423 -31.29 34.82 31.40
CA ALA A 423 -32.49 34.83 32.27
C ALA A 423 -33.53 33.68 32.11
N PRO A 424 -34.27 33.27 33.19
CA PRO A 424 -34.44 33.94 34.50
C PRO A 424 -34.27 33.07 35.81
N THR A 425 -33.93 33.76 36.92
CA THR A 425 -34.28 33.60 38.37
C THR A 425 -34.32 32.25 39.15
N THR A 426 -33.52 32.19 40.27
CA THR A 426 -33.69 31.46 41.59
C THR A 426 -33.67 29.89 41.61
N SER A 427 -33.68 29.07 42.72
CA SER A 427 -33.19 28.94 44.13
C SER A 427 -33.85 27.72 44.91
N THR A 428 -33.19 26.56 45.14
CA THR A 428 -33.79 25.22 45.47
C THR A 428 -34.65 25.06 46.74
N ASP A 429 -35.66 24.14 46.73
CA ASP A 429 -35.87 22.97 47.63
C ASP A 429 -37.26 22.31 47.42
N HIS A 430 -37.52 20.97 47.34
CA HIS A 430 -37.31 19.77 48.19
C HIS A 430 -38.54 19.37 49.05
N VAL A 431 -39.05 18.12 48.85
CA VAL A 431 -39.58 17.12 49.84
C VAL A 431 -40.80 16.30 49.34
N THR A 432 -40.95 15.10 49.93
CA THR A 432 -41.67 13.89 49.48
C THR A 432 -43.07 13.66 50.06
N SER A 433 -43.69 12.54 49.64
CA SER A 433 -44.91 11.87 50.14
C SER A 433 -46.23 12.30 49.47
N GLU A 434 -47.26 11.46 49.30
CA GLU A 434 -47.47 10.07 49.75
C GLU A 434 -48.44 9.29 48.83
N ILE A 435 -48.44 7.95 48.96
CA ILE A 435 -49.51 6.95 48.67
C ILE A 435 -50.74 7.39 47.83
N GLY A 436 -50.98 6.75 46.66
CA GLY A 436 -52.23 7.00 45.91
C GLY A 436 -52.53 6.17 44.65
N ARG A 437 -52.81 4.86 44.80
CA ARG A 437 -53.63 3.97 43.94
C ARG A 437 -54.00 4.37 42.48
N ARG A 438 -53.71 3.43 41.56
CA ARG A 438 -54.56 2.95 40.45
C ARG A 438 -55.20 4.00 39.49
N ALA A 439 -54.71 4.05 38.26
CA ALA A 439 -55.49 3.68 37.07
C ALA A 439 -54.54 3.51 35.86
N CYS A 440 -54.43 2.29 35.34
CA CYS A 440 -53.99 2.05 33.97
C CYS A 440 -55.17 1.40 33.25
N ASP A 441 -55.78 2.17 32.37
CA ASP A 441 -56.77 1.82 31.34
C ASP A 441 -56.63 2.95 30.29
N ASP A 442 -56.65 2.73 28.99
CA ASP A 442 -56.62 1.48 28.21
C ASP A 442 -56.19 1.84 26.76
N SER A 443 -55.91 0.86 25.88
CA SER A 443 -56.09 0.87 24.40
C SER A 443 -55.67 2.13 23.57
N CYS A 444 -54.92 2.12 22.46
CA CYS A 444 -54.39 1.15 21.46
C CYS A 444 -53.48 1.98 20.49
N ASP A 445 -52.68 1.50 19.52
CA ASP A 445 -52.41 0.16 18.97
C ASP A 445 -51.04 0.09 18.25
N ASP A 446 -50.55 -1.13 18.08
CA ASP A 446 -49.70 -1.69 17.00
C ASP A 446 -48.70 -0.83 16.19
N ALA A 447 -47.41 -1.18 16.27
CA ALA A 447 -46.79 -2.10 15.30
C ALA A 447 -45.26 -2.23 15.45
N CYS A 448 -44.78 -3.33 16.06
CA CYS A 448 -43.54 -4.03 15.64
C CYS A 448 -43.36 -5.33 16.46
N HIS A 449 -43.74 -6.46 15.87
CA HIS A 449 -43.58 -7.78 16.47
C HIS A 449 -42.18 -8.40 16.20
N ASN A 450 -41.87 -9.42 16.98
CA ASN A 450 -40.78 -10.42 16.79
C ASN A 450 -39.34 -10.00 17.07
N CYS A 451 -38.92 -10.20 18.32
CA CYS A 451 -38.09 -11.38 18.63
C CYS A 451 -38.13 -11.71 20.13
N ALA A 452 -38.88 -12.76 20.50
CA ALA A 452 -38.99 -13.23 21.88
C ALA A 452 -38.74 -14.74 22.00
N ALA A 453 -37.70 -15.11 22.75
CA ALA A 453 -37.57 -16.32 23.59
C ALA A 453 -36.28 -16.14 24.42
N LEU A 454 -36.26 -15.94 25.74
CA LEU A 454 -36.83 -16.73 26.85
C LEU A 454 -36.30 -18.20 26.86
N ILE A 455 -35.86 -18.79 27.97
CA ILE A 455 -36.07 -18.41 29.38
C ILE A 455 -34.96 -18.90 30.33
N ARG A 456 -34.77 -18.20 31.46
CA ARG A 456 -33.99 -18.66 32.63
C ARG A 456 -34.79 -19.68 33.47
N ARG A 457 -34.12 -20.67 34.06
CA ARG A 457 -34.28 -21.23 35.43
C ARG A 457 -33.35 -22.45 35.56
N GLY A 458 -32.61 -22.72 36.64
CA GLY A 458 -32.53 -22.05 37.94
C GLY A 458 -33.02 -22.93 39.09
N ALA A 459 -32.22 -23.93 39.51
CA ALA A 459 -32.26 -24.57 40.83
C ALA A 459 -31.08 -25.54 41.03
N ARG A 460 -30.55 -25.61 42.27
CA ARG A 460 -29.68 -26.69 42.77
C ARG A 460 -30.58 -27.90 43.18
N PRO A 461 -30.07 -29.14 43.18
CA PRO A 461 -29.55 -29.65 44.46
C PRO A 461 -28.34 -30.61 44.36
N THR A 462 -27.60 -30.71 45.46
CA THR A 462 -26.76 -31.86 45.87
C THR A 462 -27.60 -32.70 46.86
N PRO A 463 -27.46 -34.04 46.98
CA PRO A 463 -26.20 -34.74 47.30
C PRO A 463 -26.03 -36.15 46.65
N GLY A 464 -24.95 -36.88 46.97
CA GLY A 464 -24.90 -38.35 46.79
C GLY A 464 -23.57 -38.93 46.28
N GLU A 465 -22.94 -39.74 47.12
CA GLU A 465 -21.64 -40.44 47.04
C GLU A 465 -21.33 -41.39 45.85
N SER A 466 -20.02 -41.72 45.72
CA SER A 466 -19.41 -43.03 45.39
C SER A 466 -18.85 -43.33 43.96
N GLY A 467 -17.68 -44.01 43.94
CA GLY A 467 -16.96 -44.57 42.77
C GLY A 467 -15.87 -43.64 42.18
N SER A 468 -14.54 -43.84 42.18
CA SER A 468 -13.57 -44.97 42.27
C SER A 468 -13.19 -45.67 40.94
N GLY A 469 -11.92 -45.52 40.51
CA GLY A 469 -11.30 -46.19 39.35
C GLY A 469 -11.59 -45.49 38.01
N GLU A 470 -10.65 -45.37 37.05
CA GLU A 470 -9.23 -45.80 36.94
C GLU A 470 -8.32 -44.64 36.51
#